data_AF-A0A2V6HUP9-F1
#
_entry.id   AF-A0A2V6HUP9-F1
#
_cell.length_a   1.000
_cell.length_b   1.000
_cell.length_c   1.000
_cell.angle_alpha   90.00
_cell.angle_beta   90.00
_cell.angle_gamma   90.00
#
_symmetry.space_group_name_H-M   'P 1'
#
loop_
_entity.id
_entity.type
_entity.pdbx_description
1 polymer ?
#
loop_
_entity_poly.entity_id
_entity_poly.type
_entity_poly.pdbx_seq_one_letter_code
_entity_poly.pdbx_strand_id
1 'polypeptide(L)'
;GGIELLDVETLTALRNDESVIRWGLSRMAHYQKLSDELIVPNLDEDISFFYDPAAKKLRKRFEMYPEALQTTVKFAHDLEKTHTELLKRIQAERQRH
;
A
#
# COMPACT_ATOMS: atom_id res chain seq x y z
N GLY A 1 -25.46 30.27 7.93
CA GLY A 1 -24.47 29.25 8.28
C GLY A 1 -24.86 27.96 7.61
N GLY A 2 -24.54 27.82 6.33
CA GLY A 2 -24.73 26.58 5.59
C GLY A 2 -23.40 25.87 5.53
N ILE A 3 -23.36 24.58 5.86
CA ILE A 3 -22.21 23.74 5.56
C ILE A 3 -22.13 23.71 4.03
N GLU A 4 -21.13 24.35 3.44
CA GLU A 4 -20.84 24.19 2.01
C GLU A 4 -20.55 22.71 1.76
N LEU A 5 -21.46 22.09 1.02
CA LEU A 5 -21.37 20.69 0.65
C LEU A 5 -20.41 20.58 -0.54
N LEU A 6 -19.39 19.74 -0.37
CA LEU A 6 -18.53 19.31 -1.48
C LEU A 6 -19.37 18.67 -2.58
N ASP A 7 -18.85 18.68 -3.80
CA ASP A 7 -19.50 18.02 -4.93
C ASP A 7 -19.68 16.52 -4.64
N VAL A 8 -20.79 15.94 -5.11
CA VAL A 8 -21.06 14.49 -5.03
C VAL A 8 -19.93 13.68 -5.63
N GLU A 9 -19.30 14.15 -6.70
CA GLU A 9 -18.13 13.52 -7.29
C GLU A 9 -16.93 13.50 -6.33
N THR A 10 -16.70 14.58 -5.61
CA THR A 10 -15.63 14.68 -4.60
C THR A 10 -15.90 13.76 -3.42
N LEU A 11 -17.16 13.67 -2.96
CA LEU A 11 -17.57 12.74 -1.92
C LEU A 11 -17.41 11.27 -2.36
N THR A 12 -17.73 10.97 -3.63
CA THR A 12 -17.56 9.64 -4.22
C THR A 12 -16.09 9.26 -4.30
N ALA A 13 -15.23 10.20 -4.71
CA ALA A 13 -13.80 9.99 -4.78
C ALA A 13 -13.18 9.78 -3.39
N LEU A 14 -13.60 10.53 -2.36
CA LEU A 14 -13.19 10.31 -0.97
C LEU A 14 -13.57 8.91 -0.46
N ARG A 15 -14.78 8.43 -0.78
CA ARG A 15 -15.21 7.09 -0.39
C ARG A 15 -14.41 5.98 -1.08
N ASN A 16 -14.09 6.18 -2.35
CA ASN A 16 -13.26 5.23 -3.10
C ASN A 16 -11.84 5.19 -2.53
N ASP A 17 -11.28 6.36 -2.22
CA ASP A 17 -9.98 6.52 -1.60
C ASP A 17 -9.90 5.81 -0.24
N GLU A 18 -10.91 5.97 0.62
CA GLU A 18 -11.02 5.22 1.89
C GLU A 18 -11.02 3.69 1.67
N SER A 19 -11.73 3.22 0.65
CA SER A 19 -11.81 1.79 0.32
C SER A 19 -10.46 1.25 -0.15
N VAL A 20 -9.73 2.03 -0.96
CA VAL A 20 -8.37 1.70 -1.44
C VAL A 20 -7.38 1.66 -0.26
N ILE A 21 -7.43 2.63 0.66
CA ILE A 21 -6.61 2.65 1.88
C ILE A 21 -6.84 1.40 2.72
N ARG A 22 -8.11 1.06 2.98
CA ARG A 22 -8.47 -0.11 3.79
C ARG A 22 -7.95 -1.41 3.19
N TRP A 23 -8.08 -1.55 1.87
CA TRP A 23 -7.57 -2.71 1.15
C TRP A 23 -6.04 -2.77 1.21
N GLY A 24 -5.35 -1.64 1.00
CA GLY A 24 -3.90 -1.55 1.11
C GLY A 24 -3.38 -1.92 2.49
N LEU A 25 -3.99 -1.38 3.56
CA LEU A 25 -3.66 -1.73 4.95
C LEU A 25 -3.84 -3.22 5.23
N SER A 26 -4.92 -3.82 4.73
CA SER A 26 -5.17 -5.27 4.89
C SER A 26 -4.09 -6.11 4.21
N ARG A 27 -3.67 -5.69 3.01
CA ARG A 27 -2.59 -6.35 2.25
C ARG A 27 -1.24 -6.22 2.95
N MET A 28 -0.92 -5.04 3.48
CA MET A 28 0.31 -4.79 4.24
C MET A 28 0.35 -5.64 5.52
N ALA A 29 -0.77 -5.71 6.26
CA ALA A 29 -0.87 -6.55 7.45
C ALA A 29 -0.65 -8.04 7.13
N HIS A 30 -1.18 -8.52 6.00
CA HIS A 30 -0.93 -9.90 5.55
C HIS A 30 0.55 -10.16 5.29
N TYR A 31 1.25 -9.24 4.61
CA TYR A 31 2.68 -9.38 4.36
C TYR A 31 3.54 -9.27 5.61
N GLN A 32 3.16 -8.40 6.54
CA GLN A 32 3.83 -8.31 7.83
C GLN A 32 3.72 -9.63 8.59
N LYS A 33 2.53 -10.23 8.65
CA LYS A 33 2.33 -11.55 9.28
C LYS A 33 3.22 -12.63 8.66
N LEU A 34 3.29 -12.69 7.33
CA LEU A 34 4.17 -13.66 6.65
C LEU A 34 5.65 -13.42 6.99
N SER A 35 6.08 -12.16 7.05
CA SER A 35 7.42 -11.79 7.48
C SER A 35 7.71 -12.25 8.91
N ASP A 36 6.79 -12.00 9.83
CA ASP A 36 6.91 -12.40 11.24
C ASP A 36 6.98 -13.92 11.41
N GLU A 37 6.32 -14.68 10.53
CA GLU A 37 6.29 -16.14 10.57
C GLU A 37 7.48 -16.81 9.85
N LEU A 38 7.97 -16.23 8.75
CA LEU A 38 8.89 -16.93 7.84
C LEU A 38 10.26 -16.24 7.69
N ILE A 39 10.34 -14.93 7.90
CA ILE A 39 11.58 -14.16 7.73
C ILE A 39 12.20 -13.86 9.08
N VAL A 40 11.46 -13.20 9.97
CA VAL A 40 11.94 -12.73 11.29
C VAL A 40 12.58 -13.85 12.12
N PRO A 41 12.00 -15.06 12.22
CA PRO A 41 12.59 -16.13 13.03
C PRO A 41 13.91 -16.68 12.47
N ASN A 42 14.20 -16.40 11.19
CA ASN A 42 15.34 -16.95 10.45
C ASN A 42 16.33 -15.86 10.03
N LEU A 43 16.32 -14.69 10.67
CA LEU A 43 17.23 -13.59 10.32
C LEU A 43 18.70 -13.89 10.62
N ASP A 44 18.95 -14.75 11.62
CA ASP A 44 20.30 -15.19 12.00
C ASP A 44 20.76 -16.44 11.22
N GLU A 45 19.89 -17.02 10.38
CA GLU A 45 20.23 -18.17 9.54
C GLU A 45 21.12 -17.76 8.37
N ASP A 46 21.88 -18.72 7.85
CA ASP A 46 22.69 -18.50 6.65
C ASP A 46 21.81 -18.11 5.45
N ILE A 47 22.36 -17.28 4.55
CA ILE A 47 21.65 -16.79 3.36
C ILE A 47 21.13 -17.93 2.46
N SER A 48 21.75 -19.12 2.50
CA SER A 48 21.26 -20.33 1.81
C SER A 48 19.92 -20.86 2.33
N PHE A 49 19.46 -20.39 3.50
CA PHE A 49 18.10 -20.63 3.97
C PHE A 49 17.06 -19.96 3.05
N PHE A 50 17.37 -18.73 2.59
CA PHE A 50 16.50 -17.93 1.72
C PHE A 50 16.74 -18.18 0.24
N TYR A 51 17.98 -18.47 -0.15
CA TYR A 51 18.39 -18.63 -1.53
C TYR A 51 18.76 -20.08 -1.86
N ASP A 52 18.48 -20.50 -3.09
CA ASP A 52 19.10 -21.68 -3.68
C ASP A 52 20.54 -21.33 -4.08
N PRO A 53 21.57 -21.95 -3.47
CA PRO A 53 22.97 -21.64 -3.77
C PRO A 53 23.38 -21.99 -5.20
N ALA A 54 22.78 -23.03 -5.79
CA ALA A 54 23.10 -23.48 -7.14
C ALA A 54 22.42 -22.58 -8.18
N ALA A 55 21.14 -22.26 -7.97
CA ALA A 55 20.36 -21.44 -8.90
C ALA A 55 20.58 -19.92 -8.72
N LYS A 56 21.18 -19.50 -7.60
CA LYS A 56 21.34 -18.08 -7.20
C LYS A 56 20.01 -17.31 -7.22
N LYS A 57 18.93 -17.97 -6.80
CA LYS A 57 17.57 -17.41 -6.76
C LYS A 57 16.96 -17.59 -5.38
N LEU A 58 16.01 -16.72 -5.03
CA LEU A 58 15.15 -16.95 -3.88
C LEU A 58 14.47 -18.31 -4.02
N ARG A 59 14.40 -19.07 -2.93
CA ARG A 59 13.60 -20.29 -2.92
C ARG A 59 12.13 -19.92 -3.10
N LYS A 60 11.36 -20.79 -3.75
CA LYS A 60 9.95 -20.57 -4.12
C LYS A 60 9.08 -19.99 -2.99
N ARG A 61 9.26 -20.46 -1.75
CA ARG A 61 8.50 -19.97 -0.57
C ARG A 61 8.74 -18.49 -0.24
N PHE A 62 9.79 -17.88 -0.78
CA PHE A 62 10.15 -16.48 -0.55
C PHE A 62 10.00 -15.60 -1.82
N GLU A 63 9.65 -16.18 -2.97
CA GLU A 63 9.54 -15.42 -4.23
C GLU A 63 8.46 -14.32 -4.16
N MET A 64 7.47 -14.47 -3.29
CA MET A 64 6.42 -13.46 -3.10
C MET A 64 6.88 -12.19 -2.39
N TYR A 65 8.01 -12.21 -1.66
CA TYR A 65 8.43 -11.05 -0.85
C TYR A 65 8.89 -9.85 -1.67
N PRO A 66 9.75 -10.01 -2.70
CA PRO A 66 10.10 -8.89 -3.58
C PRO A 66 8.87 -8.26 -4.24
N GLU A 67 7.91 -9.08 -4.69
CA GLU A 67 6.66 -8.61 -5.29
C GLU A 67 5.78 -7.86 -4.27
N ALA A 68 5.69 -8.38 -3.04
CA ALA A 68 4.97 -7.73 -1.94
C ALA A 68 5.55 -6.35 -1.61
N LEU A 69 6.88 -6.26 -1.52
CA LEU A 69 7.59 -4.99 -1.28
C LEU A 69 7.36 -4.00 -2.42
N GLN A 70 7.52 -4.44 -3.68
CA GLN A 70 7.29 -3.60 -4.84
C GLN A 70 5.84 -3.10 -4.90
N THR A 71 4.88 -3.97 -4.60
CA THR A 71 3.47 -3.58 -4.59
C THR A 71 3.17 -2.58 -3.48
N THR A 72 3.78 -2.73 -2.31
CA THR A 72 3.61 -1.77 -1.20
C THR A 72 4.15 -0.39 -1.58
N VAL A 73 5.33 -0.32 -2.20
CA VAL A 73 5.91 0.94 -2.68
C VAL A 73 5.02 1.58 -3.75
N LYS A 74 4.57 0.79 -4.73
CA LYS A 74 3.66 1.28 -5.77
C LYS A 74 2.36 1.83 -5.17
N PHE A 75 1.76 1.08 -4.24
CA PHE A 75 0.54 1.48 -3.55
C PHE A 75 0.71 2.81 -2.81
N ALA A 76 1.81 2.98 -2.07
CA ALA A 76 2.09 4.23 -1.36
C ALA A 76 2.24 5.42 -2.32
N HIS A 77 2.93 5.23 -3.46
CA HIS A 77 3.10 6.26 -4.47
C HIS A 77 1.78 6.64 -5.15
N ASP A 78 0.98 5.65 -5.53
CA ASP A 78 -0.33 5.87 -6.16
C ASP A 78 -1.27 6.61 -5.18
N LEU A 79 -1.24 6.23 -3.89
CA LEU A 79 -2.03 6.87 -2.84
C LEU A 79 -1.63 8.34 -2.62
N GLU A 80 -0.33 8.63 -2.53
CA GLU A 80 0.18 10.00 -2.37
C GLU A 80 -0.30 10.91 -3.51
N LYS A 81 -0.22 10.40 -4.75
CA LYS A 81 -0.67 11.13 -5.94
C LYS A 81 -2.17 11.41 -5.87
N THR A 82 -2.99 10.38 -5.60
CA THR A 82 -4.45 10.50 -5.53
C THR A 82 -4.88 11.46 -4.41
N HIS A 83 -4.28 11.36 -3.22
CA HIS A 83 -4.55 12.28 -2.11
C HIS A 83 -4.22 13.73 -2.49
N THR A 84 -3.09 13.96 -3.16
CA THR A 84 -2.66 15.30 -3.57
C THR A 84 -3.64 15.92 -4.55
N GLU A 85 -4.13 15.14 -5.52
CA GLU A 85 -5.12 15.59 -6.50
C GLU A 85 -6.48 15.88 -5.84
N LEU A 86 -6.94 15.00 -4.93
CA LEU A 86 -8.18 15.20 -4.18
C LEU A 86 -8.14 16.44 -3.28
N LEU A 87 -7.01 16.66 -2.59
CA LEU A 87 -6.85 17.83 -1.75
C LEU A 87 -6.94 19.13 -2.57
N LYS A 88 -6.30 19.18 -3.74
CA LYS A 88 -6.40 20.33 -4.66
C LYS A 88 -7.83 20.57 -5.11
N ARG A 89 -8.58 19.50 -5.43
CA ARG A 89 -9.99 19.60 -5.84
C ARG A 89 -10.86 20.16 -4.72
N ILE A 90 -10.73 19.63 -3.50
CA ILE A 90 -11.46 20.10 -2.32
C ILE A 90 -11.16 21.57 -2.03
N GLN A 91 -9.89 21.99 -2.11
CA GLN A 91 -9.50 23.38 -1.92
C GLN A 91 -10.12 24.30 -2.99
N ALA A 92 -10.12 23.87 -4.25
CA ALA A 92 -10.72 24.65 -5.33
C ALA A 92 -12.25 24.76 -5.18
N GLU A 93 -12.94 23.71 -4.75
CA GLU A 93 -14.39 23.74 -4.48
C GLU A 93 -14.70 24.72 -3.34
N ARG A 94 -13.95 24.66 -2.24
CA ARG A 94 -14.13 25.56 -1.09
C ARG A 94 -13.77 27.03 -1.35
N GLN A 95 -13.02 27.34 -2.40
CA GLN A 95 -12.71 28.71 -2.80
C GLN A 95 -13.76 29.30 -3.75
N ARG A 96 -14.57 28.45 -4.38
CA ARG A 96 -15.63 28.87 -5.31
C ARG A 96 -16.96 29.14 -4.60
N HIS A 97 -17.11 28.62 -3.38
CA HIS A 97 -18.22 28.89 -2.50
C HIS A 97 -17.82 29.97 -1.47
#